data_AF-X0RV10-F1
#
_entry.id   AF-X0RV10-F1
#
_cell.length_a   1.000
_cell.length_b   1.000
_cell.length_c   1.000
_cell.angle_alpha   90.00
_cell.angle_beta   90.00
_cell.angle_gamma   90.00
#
_symmetry.space_group_name_H-M   'P 1'
#
loop_
_entity.id
_entity.type
_entity.pdbx_description
1 polymer ?
#
loop_
_entity_poly.entity_id
_entity_poly.type
_entity_poly.pdbx_seq_one_letter_code
_entity_poly.pdbx_strand_id
1 'polypeptide(L)'
;DTEKPIVVVTAPGPGSGKMSFCMAQVYQDRKRGIKSGFAKFETFPIWNLELDHPVNVAYEAATADIGDYNVVDPFHNEVYGVTAINYNRDVENFAIMRKIIEKMVPVDDPLAGIMSPTDMGVNMTKEGIVDDDVVREAARQEIVRRHFRYKREFVEGDTTYTTLERMERIMEKVGVDPQDRSVVLPAMEAAEDARRRKREGKGYRGVFSGAAIEIFDDSGKLVVIQGKNSPLLHAESAVLLNASKTLAGIPDEVEVISRTVIQSMIRLKKTMGLSSLSLDVKEVLDALAASAVSDENAMRCMNALERLKGCEMHSTHLMESGDEIPLKQLGLNITTDAILAFPNIFDNT
;
A
#
# COMPACT_ATOMS: atom_id res chain seq x y z
N ASP A 1 -35.68 -4.07 -18.00
CA ASP A 1 -35.62 -2.99 -19.00
C ASP A 1 -34.81 -1.83 -18.45
N THR A 2 -33.96 -1.25 -19.28
CA THR A 2 -33.09 -0.11 -18.96
C THR A 2 -33.52 1.11 -19.78
N GLU A 3 -33.47 2.31 -19.20
CA GLU A 3 -33.95 3.53 -19.87
C GLU A 3 -32.85 4.32 -20.59
N LYS A 4 -31.61 4.22 -20.09
CA LYS A 4 -30.46 4.96 -20.62
C LYS A 4 -29.71 4.14 -21.67
N PRO A 5 -29.11 4.80 -22.69
CA PRO A 5 -28.38 4.12 -23.76
C PRO A 5 -27.03 3.56 -23.30
N ILE A 6 -26.47 4.09 -22.22
CA ILE A 6 -25.24 3.58 -21.58
C ILE A 6 -25.60 3.04 -20.21
N VAL A 7 -25.35 1.75 -20.01
CA VAL A 7 -25.61 1.04 -18.76
C VAL A 7 -24.28 0.60 -18.19
N VAL A 8 -23.91 1.15 -17.03
CA VAL A 8 -22.71 0.76 -16.30
C VAL A 8 -23.05 -0.43 -15.42
N VAL A 9 -22.39 -1.56 -15.65
CA VAL A 9 -22.56 -2.78 -14.85
C VAL A 9 -21.38 -2.91 -13.88
N THR A 10 -21.69 -2.92 -12.58
CA THR A 10 -20.71 -3.06 -11.50
C THR A 10 -21.13 -4.16 -10.52
N ALA A 11 -20.20 -4.63 -9.67
CA ALA A 11 -20.46 -5.64 -8.65
C ALA A 11 -19.50 -5.49 -7.46
N PRO A 12 -19.81 -6.06 -6.28
CA PRO A 12 -18.96 -5.96 -5.08
C PRO A 12 -17.56 -6.56 -5.23
N GLY A 13 -17.36 -7.51 -6.16
CA GLY A 13 -16.06 -8.14 -6.36
C GLY A 13 -15.93 -8.99 -7.64
N PRO A 14 -14.84 -9.75 -7.76
CA PRO A 14 -14.66 -10.77 -8.80
C PRO A 14 -15.73 -11.88 -8.70
N GLY A 15 -15.92 -12.65 -9.77
CA GLY A 15 -16.80 -13.83 -9.76
C GLY A 15 -18.31 -13.56 -9.73
N SER A 16 -18.77 -12.30 -9.61
CA SER A 16 -20.21 -11.96 -9.55
C SER A 16 -20.99 -12.09 -10.88
N GLY A 17 -20.39 -12.69 -11.92
CA GLY A 17 -21.07 -12.93 -13.20
C GLY A 17 -21.30 -11.69 -14.08
N LYS A 18 -20.56 -10.59 -13.87
CA LYS A 18 -20.71 -9.32 -14.62
C LYS A 18 -20.72 -9.52 -16.15
N MET A 19 -19.71 -10.20 -16.68
CA MET A 19 -19.60 -10.45 -18.12
C MET A 19 -20.78 -11.27 -18.64
N SER A 20 -21.12 -12.37 -17.95
CA SER A 20 -22.26 -13.23 -18.32
C SER A 20 -23.58 -12.46 -18.32
N PHE A 21 -23.77 -11.57 -17.33
CA PHE A 21 -24.93 -10.69 -17.27
C PHE A 21 -24.99 -9.72 -18.45
N CYS A 22 -23.88 -9.03 -18.76
CA CYS A 22 -23.82 -8.11 -19.90
C CYS A 22 -24.11 -8.83 -21.23
N MET A 23 -23.50 -9.99 -21.47
CA MET A 23 -23.75 -10.78 -22.69
C MET A 23 -25.20 -11.25 -22.79
N ALA A 24 -25.81 -11.65 -21.66
CA ALA A 24 -27.22 -12.01 -21.64
C ALA A 24 -28.13 -10.81 -21.96
N GLN A 25 -27.81 -9.60 -21.48
CA GLN A 25 -28.57 -8.39 -21.83
C GLN A 25 -28.44 -8.07 -23.32
N VAL A 26 -27.22 -8.07 -23.87
CA VAL A 26 -26.99 -7.85 -25.31
C VAL A 26 -27.79 -8.86 -26.14
N TYR A 27 -27.80 -10.14 -25.75
CA TYR A 27 -28.58 -11.16 -26.43
C TYR A 27 -30.10 -10.86 -26.43
N GLN A 28 -30.65 -10.47 -25.29
CA GLN A 28 -32.08 -10.15 -25.17
C GLN A 28 -32.45 -8.90 -25.97
N ASP A 29 -31.59 -7.88 -25.97
CA ASP A 29 -31.76 -6.67 -26.80
C ASP A 29 -31.75 -7.03 -28.29
N ARG A 30 -30.79 -7.85 -28.73
CA ARG A 30 -30.71 -8.28 -30.13
C ARG A 30 -31.97 -9.06 -30.54
N LYS A 31 -32.52 -9.91 -29.67
CA LYS A 31 -33.82 -10.59 -29.89
C LYS A 31 -35.00 -9.64 -30.05
N ARG A 32 -34.93 -8.46 -29.43
CA ARG A 32 -35.94 -7.39 -29.50
C ARG A 32 -35.68 -6.41 -30.65
N GLY A 33 -34.64 -6.62 -31.46
CA GLY A 33 -34.24 -5.72 -32.55
C GLY A 33 -33.48 -4.47 -32.10
N ILE A 34 -33.04 -4.41 -30.84
CA ILE A 34 -32.25 -3.30 -30.30
C ILE A 34 -30.76 -3.60 -30.57
N LYS A 35 -30.06 -2.65 -31.21
CA LYS A 35 -28.63 -2.78 -31.56
C LYS A 35 -27.74 -2.36 -30.38
N SER A 36 -27.62 -3.19 -29.35
CA SER A 36 -26.75 -2.93 -28.19
C SER A 36 -25.38 -3.63 -28.29
N GLY A 37 -24.37 -3.07 -27.63
CA GLY A 37 -22.99 -3.58 -27.64
C GLY A 37 -22.44 -3.87 -26.25
N PHE A 38 -21.18 -4.29 -26.21
CA PHE A 38 -20.45 -4.56 -24.99
C PHE A 38 -19.04 -3.96 -25.09
N ALA A 39 -18.57 -3.41 -23.98
CA ALA A 39 -17.22 -2.91 -23.82
C ALA A 39 -16.79 -3.13 -22.36
N LYS A 40 -15.48 -3.19 -22.14
CA LYS A 40 -14.88 -3.39 -20.81
C LYS A 40 -14.11 -2.14 -20.40
N PHE A 41 -14.44 -1.61 -19.23
CA PHE A 41 -13.68 -0.52 -18.61
C PHE A 41 -12.81 -1.10 -17.49
N GLU A 42 -11.50 -1.08 -17.71
CA GLU A 42 -10.48 -1.38 -16.71
C GLU A 42 -9.35 -0.36 -16.82
N THR A 43 -8.86 0.12 -15.68
CA THR A 43 -7.76 1.08 -15.65
C THR A 43 -6.42 0.42 -15.88
N PHE A 44 -6.23 -0.81 -15.38
CA PHE A 44 -4.98 -1.56 -15.45
C PHE A 44 -5.22 -2.99 -15.99
N PRO A 45 -4.26 -3.55 -16.75
CA PRO A 45 -3.06 -2.87 -17.26
C PRO A 45 -3.41 -1.76 -18.29
N ILE A 46 -2.51 -0.82 -18.47
CA ILE A 46 -2.63 0.22 -19.50
C ILE A 46 -2.08 -0.35 -20.80
N TRP A 47 -2.99 -0.63 -21.74
CA TRP A 47 -2.72 -1.41 -22.94
C TRP A 47 -1.65 -0.81 -23.85
N ASN A 48 -1.52 0.52 -23.88
CA ASN A 48 -0.57 1.24 -24.73
C ASN A 48 0.69 1.70 -23.98
N LEU A 49 0.95 1.20 -22.77
CA LEU A 49 2.26 1.25 -22.13
C LEU A 49 3.02 -0.07 -22.37
N GLU A 50 4.35 -0.04 -22.24
CA GLU A 50 5.17 -1.24 -22.38
C GLU A 50 4.82 -2.30 -21.32
N LEU A 51 5.08 -3.57 -21.63
CA LEU A 51 4.82 -4.69 -20.71
C LEU A 51 5.51 -4.49 -19.35
N ASP A 52 6.77 -4.03 -19.41
CA ASP A 52 7.65 -3.84 -18.25
C ASP A 52 7.62 -2.40 -17.74
N HIS A 53 6.68 -1.58 -18.24
CA HIS A 53 6.47 -0.25 -17.69
C HIS A 53 6.11 -0.36 -16.21
N PRO A 54 6.78 0.38 -15.28
CA PRO A 54 6.55 0.26 -13.84
C PRO A 54 5.07 0.35 -13.43
N VAL A 55 4.27 1.18 -14.10
CA VAL A 55 2.82 1.29 -13.88
C VAL A 55 2.08 -0.03 -14.13
N ASN A 56 2.40 -0.75 -15.21
CA ASN A 56 1.82 -2.06 -15.49
C ASN A 56 2.34 -3.11 -14.51
N VAL A 57 3.63 -3.07 -14.18
CA VAL A 57 4.23 -3.99 -13.21
C VAL A 57 3.69 -3.76 -11.78
N ALA A 58 3.33 -2.53 -11.41
CA ALA A 58 2.68 -2.23 -10.14
C ALA A 58 1.27 -2.84 -10.04
N TYR A 59 0.56 -2.97 -11.16
CA TYR A 59 -0.69 -3.73 -11.20
C TYR A 59 -0.44 -5.23 -10.98
N GLU A 60 0.57 -5.80 -11.64
CA GLU A 60 1.00 -7.20 -11.43
C GLU A 60 1.39 -7.44 -9.95
N ALA A 61 2.10 -6.47 -9.34
CA ALA A 61 2.40 -6.46 -7.91
C ALA A 61 1.13 -6.41 -7.05
N ALA A 62 0.10 -5.68 -7.45
CA ALA A 62 -1.15 -5.58 -6.69
C ALA A 62 -2.02 -6.84 -6.77
N THR A 63 -1.72 -7.76 -7.69
CA THR A 63 -2.45 -9.01 -7.94
C THR A 63 -1.60 -10.27 -7.77
N ALA A 64 -0.43 -10.16 -7.13
CA ALA A 64 0.51 -11.28 -7.00
C ALA A 64 -0.09 -12.49 -6.25
N ASP A 65 -1.02 -12.25 -5.33
CA ASP A 65 -1.76 -13.26 -4.56
C ASP A 65 -2.71 -14.08 -5.44
N ILE A 66 -3.44 -13.43 -6.33
CA ILE A 66 -4.37 -14.10 -7.26
C ILE A 66 -3.70 -14.58 -8.56
N GLY A 67 -2.46 -14.16 -8.80
CA GLY A 67 -1.63 -14.64 -9.91
C GLY A 67 -2.03 -14.10 -11.28
N ASP A 68 -2.69 -12.94 -11.32
CA ASP A 68 -2.88 -12.23 -12.58
C ASP A 68 -1.56 -11.58 -13.00
N TYR A 69 -1.16 -11.79 -14.25
CA TYR A 69 0.09 -11.26 -14.81
C TYR A 69 -0.12 -10.66 -16.20
N ASN A 70 0.67 -9.64 -16.50
CA ASN A 70 0.59 -8.92 -17.77
C ASN A 70 1.19 -9.76 -18.90
N VAL A 71 0.59 -9.68 -20.08
CA VAL A 71 1.04 -10.33 -21.30
C VAL A 71 0.84 -9.40 -22.50
N VAL A 72 1.61 -9.61 -23.55
CA VAL A 72 1.30 -9.01 -24.86
C VAL A 72 0.02 -9.66 -25.38
N ASP A 73 -0.93 -8.85 -25.87
CA ASP A 73 -2.15 -9.31 -26.52
C ASP A 73 -1.81 -9.90 -27.91
N PRO A 74 -1.84 -11.24 -28.06
CA PRO A 74 -1.48 -11.87 -29.32
C PRO A 74 -2.53 -11.59 -30.41
N PHE A 75 -3.80 -11.43 -30.04
CA PHE A 75 -4.89 -11.21 -30.99
C PHE A 75 -4.78 -9.81 -31.62
N HIS A 76 -4.46 -8.80 -30.82
CA HIS A 76 -4.30 -7.44 -31.32
C HIS A 76 -3.06 -7.32 -32.23
N ASN A 77 -1.96 -7.97 -31.85
CA ASN A 77 -0.74 -7.98 -32.67
C ASN A 77 -0.95 -8.72 -34.01
N GLU A 78 -1.64 -9.86 -34.00
CA GLU A 78 -1.93 -10.62 -35.23
C GLU A 78 -2.77 -9.81 -36.23
N VAL A 79 -3.77 -9.08 -35.75
CA VAL A 79 -4.74 -8.38 -36.61
C VAL A 79 -4.22 -7.02 -37.06
N TYR A 80 -3.54 -6.28 -36.18
CA TYR A 80 -3.17 -4.88 -36.42
C TYR A 80 -1.66 -4.65 -36.52
N GLY A 81 -0.82 -5.63 -36.15
CA GLY A 81 0.63 -5.45 -36.05
C GLY A 81 1.06 -4.47 -34.96
N VAL A 82 0.17 -4.21 -33.98
CA VAL A 82 0.40 -3.28 -32.87
C VAL A 82 0.58 -4.07 -31.58
N THR A 83 1.66 -3.82 -30.86
CA THR A 83 1.86 -4.39 -29.52
C THR A 83 0.96 -3.67 -28.52
N ALA A 84 0.07 -4.42 -27.89
CA ALA A 84 -0.79 -3.97 -26.81
C ALA A 84 -0.64 -4.89 -25.61
N ILE A 85 -0.83 -4.36 -24.40
CA ILE A 85 -0.70 -5.10 -23.15
C ILE A 85 -2.08 -5.45 -22.60
N ASN A 86 -2.24 -6.71 -22.22
CA ASN A 86 -3.41 -7.22 -21.54
C ASN A 86 -2.93 -8.13 -20.40
N TYR A 87 -3.81 -8.95 -19.83
CA TYR A 87 -3.45 -9.91 -18.78
C TYR A 87 -3.97 -11.30 -19.13
N ASN A 88 -3.33 -12.31 -18.54
CA ASN A 88 -3.51 -13.71 -18.91
C ASN A 88 -4.97 -14.16 -18.95
N ARG A 89 -5.78 -13.81 -17.95
CA ARG A 89 -7.18 -14.26 -17.85
C ARG A 89 -8.04 -13.75 -19.00
N ASP A 90 -7.85 -12.51 -19.44
CA ASP A 90 -8.64 -11.94 -20.53
C ASP A 90 -8.21 -12.50 -21.88
N VAL A 91 -6.90 -12.64 -22.09
CA VAL A 91 -6.34 -13.30 -23.29
C VAL A 91 -6.83 -14.75 -23.41
N GLU A 92 -6.78 -15.52 -22.32
CA GLU A 92 -7.26 -16.90 -22.28
C GLU A 92 -8.77 -17.01 -22.59
N ASN A 93 -9.58 -16.07 -22.09
CA ASN A 93 -11.03 -16.10 -22.27
C ASN A 93 -11.52 -15.49 -23.59
N PHE A 94 -10.68 -14.69 -24.27
CA PHE A 94 -11.09 -13.95 -25.47
C PHE A 94 -11.63 -14.86 -26.58
N ALA A 95 -10.99 -16.00 -26.84
CA ALA A 95 -11.43 -16.94 -27.87
C ALA A 95 -12.85 -17.49 -27.65
N ILE A 96 -13.24 -17.67 -26.38
CA ILE A 96 -14.59 -18.10 -26.02
C ILE A 96 -15.58 -16.95 -26.25
N MET A 97 -15.21 -15.75 -25.80
CA MET A 97 -16.04 -14.55 -25.93
C MET A 97 -16.30 -14.19 -27.40
N ARG A 98 -15.27 -14.27 -28.26
CA ARG A 98 -15.41 -14.10 -29.71
C ARG A 98 -16.42 -15.06 -30.32
N LYS A 99 -16.37 -16.36 -29.97
CA LYS A 99 -17.34 -17.37 -30.45
C LYS A 99 -18.77 -17.10 -29.98
N ILE A 100 -18.94 -16.51 -28.80
CA ILE A 100 -20.25 -16.09 -28.28
C ILE A 100 -20.78 -14.94 -29.15
N ILE A 101 -19.95 -13.92 -29.39
CA ILE A 101 -20.30 -12.76 -30.25
C ILE A 101 -20.68 -13.20 -31.66
N GLU A 102 -19.87 -14.06 -32.31
CA GLU A 102 -20.11 -14.58 -33.67
C GLU A 102 -21.46 -15.31 -33.80
N LYS A 103 -21.98 -15.88 -32.71
CA LYS A 103 -23.31 -16.52 -32.67
C LYS A 103 -24.45 -15.54 -32.36
N MET A 104 -24.14 -14.41 -31.75
CA MET A 104 -25.13 -13.42 -31.29
C MET A 104 -25.45 -12.38 -32.35
N VAL A 105 -24.50 -12.04 -33.22
CA VAL A 105 -24.64 -10.97 -34.21
C VAL A 105 -24.12 -11.37 -35.60
N PRO A 106 -24.63 -10.76 -36.68
CA PRO A 106 -24.07 -10.89 -38.02
C PRO A 106 -22.62 -10.37 -38.13
N VAL A 107 -21.91 -10.81 -39.18
CA VAL A 107 -20.49 -10.46 -39.43
C VAL A 107 -20.25 -8.96 -39.65
N ASP A 108 -21.24 -8.25 -40.18
CA ASP A 108 -21.20 -6.80 -40.41
C ASP A 108 -21.62 -5.96 -39.19
N ASP A 109 -21.94 -6.60 -38.06
CA ASP A 109 -22.25 -5.89 -36.81
C ASP A 109 -20.96 -5.33 -36.16
N PRO A 110 -20.96 -4.09 -35.64
CA PRO A 110 -19.80 -3.53 -34.95
C PRO A 110 -19.29 -4.40 -33.80
N LEU A 111 -20.15 -5.15 -33.12
CA LEU A 111 -19.73 -6.05 -32.04
C LEU A 111 -18.88 -7.22 -32.56
N ALA A 112 -19.13 -7.70 -33.79
CA ALA A 112 -18.31 -8.70 -34.46
C ALA A 112 -16.93 -8.16 -34.89
N GLY A 113 -16.75 -6.83 -34.89
CA GLY A 113 -15.49 -6.16 -35.17
C GLY A 113 -14.51 -6.12 -33.98
N ILE A 114 -14.87 -6.65 -32.81
CA ILE A 114 -13.93 -6.79 -31.69
C ILE A 114 -12.99 -7.96 -31.99
N MET A 115 -11.75 -7.64 -32.36
CA MET A 115 -10.78 -8.64 -32.80
C MET A 115 -9.75 -9.02 -31.73
N SER A 116 -9.71 -8.28 -30.61
CA SER A 116 -8.84 -8.58 -29.47
C SER A 116 -9.47 -8.14 -28.14
N PRO A 117 -8.96 -8.61 -26.97
CA PRO A 117 -9.38 -8.06 -25.69
C PRO A 117 -8.97 -6.59 -25.52
N THR A 118 -7.95 -6.12 -26.24
CA THR A 118 -7.63 -4.68 -26.33
C THR A 118 -8.76 -3.89 -27.02
N ASP A 119 -9.31 -4.37 -28.15
CA ASP A 119 -10.43 -3.72 -28.84
C ASP A 119 -11.71 -3.67 -27.97
N MET A 120 -11.88 -4.67 -27.12
CA MET A 120 -12.98 -4.74 -26.15
C MET A 120 -12.86 -3.65 -25.06
N GLY A 121 -11.63 -3.19 -24.80
CA GLY A 121 -11.31 -2.18 -23.80
C GLY A 121 -11.69 -0.77 -24.25
N VAL A 122 -11.94 0.12 -23.28
CA VAL A 122 -12.17 1.55 -23.52
C VAL A 122 -11.21 2.45 -22.72
N ASN A 123 -10.07 1.90 -22.30
CA ASN A 123 -9.11 2.56 -21.43
C ASN A 123 -8.29 3.64 -22.18
N MET A 124 -8.33 4.87 -21.67
CA MET A 124 -7.59 6.04 -22.19
C MET A 124 -6.57 6.59 -21.19
N THR A 125 -6.21 5.84 -20.15
CA THR A 125 -5.42 6.33 -19.01
C THR A 125 -4.06 6.91 -19.41
N LYS A 126 -3.37 6.31 -20.40
CA LYS A 126 -2.07 6.83 -20.87
C LYS A 126 -2.15 8.27 -21.38
N GLU A 127 -3.23 8.65 -22.03
CA GLU A 127 -3.40 10.00 -22.59
C GLU A 127 -3.46 11.08 -21.49
N GLY A 128 -3.74 10.69 -20.25
CA GLY A 128 -3.72 11.57 -19.08
C GLY A 128 -2.36 11.65 -18.37
N ILE A 129 -1.36 10.86 -18.77
CA ILE A 129 -0.01 10.89 -18.18
C ILE A 129 0.71 12.11 -18.76
N VAL A 130 0.89 13.14 -17.92
CA VAL A 130 1.59 14.39 -18.29
C VAL A 130 3.09 14.34 -18.04
N ASP A 131 3.53 13.43 -17.16
CA ASP A 131 4.92 13.22 -16.77
C ASP A 131 5.16 11.73 -16.50
N ASP A 132 5.90 11.08 -17.40
CA ASP A 132 6.17 9.63 -17.35
C ASP A 132 7.12 9.26 -16.21
N ASP A 133 8.10 10.12 -15.91
CA ASP A 133 9.10 9.84 -14.89
C ASP A 133 8.48 9.85 -13.49
N VAL A 134 7.55 10.80 -13.23
CA VAL A 134 6.81 10.88 -11.97
C VAL A 134 5.95 9.62 -11.75
N VAL A 135 5.23 9.15 -12.77
CA VAL A 135 4.39 7.94 -12.61
C VAL A 135 5.22 6.67 -12.54
N ARG A 136 6.39 6.61 -13.21
CA ARG A 136 7.34 5.50 -13.07
C ARG A 136 7.85 5.40 -11.65
N GLU A 137 8.27 6.51 -11.06
CA GLU A 137 8.76 6.52 -9.68
C GLU A 137 7.66 6.16 -8.68
N ALA A 138 6.47 6.76 -8.82
CA ALA A 138 5.34 6.42 -7.96
C ALA A 138 4.96 4.93 -8.03
N ALA A 139 5.04 4.32 -9.21
CA ALA A 139 4.78 2.90 -9.41
C ALA A 139 5.88 2.01 -8.80
N ARG A 140 7.16 2.39 -8.92
CA ARG A 140 8.27 1.68 -8.23
C ARG A 140 8.08 1.68 -6.72
N GLN A 141 7.72 2.82 -6.14
CA GLN A 141 7.40 2.91 -4.71
C GLN A 141 6.21 2.03 -4.34
N GLU A 142 5.16 1.95 -5.16
CA GLU A 142 4.03 1.04 -4.92
C GLU A 142 4.43 -0.44 -4.97
N ILE A 143 5.30 -0.83 -5.91
CA ILE A 143 5.85 -2.20 -5.99
C ILE A 143 6.56 -2.55 -4.68
N VAL A 144 7.40 -1.66 -4.15
CA VAL A 144 8.09 -1.86 -2.86
C VAL A 144 7.08 -1.91 -1.70
N ARG A 145 6.03 -1.07 -1.69
CA ARG A 145 4.97 -1.16 -0.66
C ARG A 145 4.26 -2.52 -0.70
N ARG A 146 3.96 -3.06 -1.89
CA ARG A 146 3.33 -4.37 -2.05
C ARG A 146 4.21 -5.50 -1.54
N HIS A 147 5.52 -5.41 -1.75
CA HIS A 147 6.48 -6.35 -1.16
C HIS A 147 6.37 -6.42 0.36
N PHE A 148 6.46 -5.28 1.06
CA PHE A 148 6.33 -5.27 2.51
C PHE A 148 4.95 -5.72 2.99
N ARG A 149 3.89 -5.36 2.25
CA ARG A 149 2.52 -5.80 2.56
C ARG A 149 2.38 -7.33 2.51
N TYR A 150 2.82 -7.97 1.42
CA TYR A 150 2.72 -9.43 1.32
C TYR A 150 3.62 -10.14 2.31
N LYS A 151 4.80 -9.58 2.63
CA LYS A 151 5.67 -10.10 3.70
C LYS A 151 4.95 -10.10 5.04
N ARG A 152 4.24 -9.02 5.38
CA ARG A 152 3.38 -8.94 6.56
C ARG A 152 2.25 -9.97 6.52
N GLU A 153 1.47 -10.00 5.44
CA GLU A 153 0.35 -10.93 5.27
C GLU A 153 0.81 -12.39 5.37
N PHE A 154 2.03 -12.71 4.91
CA PHE A 154 2.60 -14.05 5.04
C PHE A 154 2.88 -14.42 6.51
N VAL A 155 3.45 -13.50 7.28
CA VAL A 155 3.70 -13.70 8.72
C VAL A 155 2.39 -13.83 9.50
N GLU A 156 1.34 -13.11 9.08
CA GLU A 156 -0.01 -13.17 9.67
C GLU A 156 -0.80 -14.42 9.23
N GLY A 157 -0.34 -15.12 8.18
CA GLY A 157 -0.98 -16.33 7.65
C GLY A 157 -2.07 -16.07 6.60
N ASP A 158 -2.15 -14.85 6.06
CA ASP A 158 -3.15 -14.41 5.09
C ASP A 158 -2.74 -14.68 3.63
N THR A 159 -1.46 -14.97 3.38
CA THR A 159 -0.97 -15.31 2.03
C THR A 159 0.03 -16.46 2.04
N THR A 160 0.40 -16.93 0.85
CA THR A 160 1.27 -18.10 0.65
C THR A 160 2.70 -17.68 0.29
N TYR A 161 3.64 -18.61 0.47
CA TYR A 161 5.04 -18.40 0.05
C TYR A 161 5.16 -18.12 -1.45
N THR A 162 4.29 -18.72 -2.28
CA THR A 162 4.24 -18.49 -3.73
C THR A 162 3.93 -17.03 -4.07
N THR A 163 3.15 -16.33 -3.24
CA THR A 163 2.93 -14.88 -3.41
C THR A 163 4.23 -14.10 -3.23
N LEU A 164 5.04 -14.47 -2.24
CA LEU A 164 6.34 -13.83 -2.00
C LEU A 164 7.31 -14.07 -3.15
N GLU A 165 7.43 -15.30 -3.64
CA GLU A 165 8.29 -15.62 -4.79
C GLU A 165 7.88 -14.86 -6.07
N ARG A 166 6.58 -14.68 -6.29
CA ARG A 166 6.10 -13.83 -7.40
C ARG A 166 6.51 -12.38 -7.20
N MET A 167 6.32 -11.86 -5.99
CA MET A 167 6.66 -10.48 -5.67
C MET A 167 8.17 -10.20 -5.81
N GLU A 168 9.03 -11.13 -5.43
CA GLU A 168 10.48 -11.03 -5.66
C GLU A 168 10.82 -10.90 -7.15
N ARG A 169 10.25 -11.77 -8.00
CA ARG A 169 10.44 -11.69 -9.46
C ARG A 169 9.91 -10.39 -10.05
N ILE A 170 8.80 -9.88 -9.53
CA ILE A 170 8.21 -8.59 -9.94
C ILE A 170 9.16 -7.44 -9.60
N MET A 171 9.80 -7.46 -8.43
CA MET A 171 10.80 -6.45 -8.06
C MET A 171 12.05 -6.51 -8.94
N GLU A 172 12.57 -7.72 -9.19
CA GLU A 172 13.70 -7.94 -10.09
C GLU A 172 13.43 -7.40 -11.50
N LYS A 173 12.21 -7.62 -12.02
CA LYS A 173 11.77 -7.19 -13.35
C LYS A 173 11.87 -5.68 -13.57
N VAL A 174 11.65 -4.86 -12.53
CA VAL A 174 11.77 -3.39 -12.60
C VAL A 174 13.04 -2.85 -11.93
N GLY A 175 13.88 -3.74 -11.40
CA GLY A 175 15.16 -3.40 -10.77
C GLY A 175 15.01 -2.55 -9.51
N VAL A 176 14.02 -2.84 -8.66
CA VAL A 176 13.83 -2.13 -7.38
C VAL A 176 14.23 -2.99 -6.19
N ASP A 177 14.82 -2.37 -5.18
CA ASP A 177 15.19 -2.97 -3.89
C ASP A 177 14.29 -2.43 -2.77
N PRO A 178 13.99 -3.19 -1.71
CA PRO A 178 13.29 -2.66 -0.54
C PRO A 178 13.92 -1.38 0.02
N GLN A 179 15.24 -1.23 -0.08
CA GLN A 179 16.01 -0.07 0.41
C GLN A 179 15.86 1.18 -0.46
N ASP A 180 15.28 1.10 -1.67
CA ASP A 180 14.97 2.27 -2.50
C ASP A 180 13.92 3.19 -1.86
N ARG A 181 13.19 2.66 -0.88
CA ARG A 181 12.30 3.44 -0.04
C ARG A 181 13.10 4.15 1.06
N SER A 182 13.11 5.48 1.00
CA SER A 182 13.87 6.41 1.84
C SER A 182 13.84 6.14 3.35
N VAL A 183 12.75 5.55 3.87
CA VAL A 183 12.54 5.30 5.30
C VAL A 183 13.00 3.91 5.77
N VAL A 184 13.32 2.98 4.88
CA VAL A 184 13.67 1.60 5.25
C VAL A 184 15.05 1.55 5.92
N LEU A 185 16.09 2.02 5.22
CA LEU A 185 17.45 2.05 5.76
C LEU A 185 17.54 2.83 7.09
N PRO A 186 16.97 4.05 7.21
CA PRO A 186 16.96 4.77 8.46
C PRO A 186 16.24 4.06 9.62
N ALA A 187 15.18 3.28 9.34
CA ALA A 187 14.53 2.49 10.38
C ALA A 187 15.45 1.36 10.87
N MET A 188 16.14 0.66 9.95
CA MET A 188 17.12 -0.38 10.28
C MET A 188 18.29 0.18 11.09
N GLU A 189 18.84 1.32 10.68
CA GLU A 189 19.89 2.03 11.41
C GLU A 189 19.45 2.44 12.81
N ALA A 190 18.18 2.84 12.98
CA ALA A 190 17.63 3.19 14.28
C ALA A 190 17.57 1.97 15.21
N ALA A 191 17.19 0.79 14.70
CA ALA A 191 17.21 -0.46 15.47
C ALA A 191 18.63 -0.83 15.92
N GLU A 192 19.62 -0.74 15.02
CA GLU A 192 21.02 -1.00 15.35
C GLU A 192 21.59 0.02 16.35
N ASP A 193 21.20 1.30 16.21
CA ASP A 193 21.60 2.33 17.18
C ASP A 193 20.98 2.09 18.56
N ALA A 194 19.72 1.65 18.61
CA ALA A 194 19.08 1.24 19.87
C ALA A 194 19.86 0.11 20.54
N ARG A 195 20.35 -0.87 19.77
CA ARG A 195 21.20 -1.96 20.28
C ARG A 195 22.53 -1.43 20.83
N ARG A 196 23.24 -0.57 20.08
CA ARG A 196 24.50 0.06 20.56
C ARG A 196 24.30 0.87 21.84
N ARG A 197 23.16 1.56 21.96
CA ARG A 197 22.79 2.40 23.10
C ARG A 197 21.99 1.67 24.18
N LYS A 198 22.08 0.34 24.26
CA LYS A 198 21.46 -0.47 25.33
C LYS A 198 21.78 0.06 26.74
N ARG A 199 23.03 0.50 26.96
CA ARG A 199 23.49 1.05 28.26
C ARG A 199 22.92 2.44 28.57
N GLU A 200 22.38 3.14 27.58
CA GLU A 200 21.73 4.45 27.70
C GLU A 200 20.20 4.33 27.86
N GLY A 201 19.68 3.11 28.05
CA GLY A 201 18.25 2.86 28.26
C GLY A 201 17.42 2.73 26.96
N LYS A 202 18.07 2.41 25.83
CA LYS A 202 17.37 2.01 24.59
C LYS A 202 17.14 0.50 24.54
N GLY A 203 16.13 0.10 23.77
CA GLY A 203 15.62 -1.26 23.75
C GLY A 203 14.73 -1.59 24.97
N TYR A 204 14.07 -2.74 24.92
CA TYR A 204 13.30 -3.25 26.05
C TYR A 204 13.37 -4.77 26.07
N ARG A 205 13.73 -5.36 27.22
CA ARG A 205 13.82 -6.83 27.42
C ARG A 205 14.59 -7.60 26.33
N GLY A 206 15.68 -7.02 25.83
CA GLY A 206 16.51 -7.63 24.80
C GLY A 206 15.99 -7.49 23.36
N VAL A 207 14.90 -6.73 23.16
CA VAL A 207 14.35 -6.37 21.85
C VAL A 207 14.80 -4.95 21.49
N PHE A 208 15.31 -4.79 20.27
CA PHE A 208 15.74 -3.51 19.71
C PHE A 208 15.01 -3.29 18.38
N SER A 209 14.15 -2.28 18.36
CA SER A 209 13.31 -1.95 17.20
C SER A 209 13.54 -0.50 16.80
N GLY A 210 13.47 -0.25 15.50
CA GLY A 210 13.61 1.05 14.89
C GLY A 210 12.41 1.38 14.04
N ALA A 211 12.12 2.68 13.92
CA ALA A 211 11.16 3.20 12.98
C ALA A 211 11.70 4.49 12.36
N ALA A 212 11.27 4.81 11.15
CA ALA A 212 11.60 6.08 10.51
C ALA A 212 10.43 6.61 9.71
N ILE A 213 10.34 7.94 9.62
CA ILE A 213 9.32 8.68 8.89
C ILE A 213 9.98 9.76 8.04
N GLU A 214 9.49 9.93 6.82
CA GLU A 214 9.85 11.03 5.94
C GLU A 214 8.84 12.16 6.08
N ILE A 215 9.29 13.36 6.43
CA ILE A 215 8.45 14.55 6.59
C ILE A 215 8.99 15.72 5.76
N PHE A 216 8.11 16.67 5.44
CA PHE A 216 8.49 17.98 4.92
C PHE A 216 8.56 18.98 6.06
N ASP A 217 9.74 19.57 6.28
CA ASP A 217 9.90 20.64 7.25
C ASP A 217 9.22 21.95 6.78
N ASP A 218 9.29 23.00 7.59
CA ASP A 218 8.67 24.30 7.27
C ASP A 218 9.27 24.97 6.02
N SER A 219 10.47 24.57 5.59
CA SER A 219 11.10 25.05 4.36
C SER A 219 10.68 24.26 3.12
N GLY A 220 9.88 23.19 3.30
CA GLY A 220 9.52 22.25 2.24
C GLY A 220 10.64 21.26 1.92
N LYS A 221 11.67 21.17 2.77
CA LYS A 221 12.75 20.20 2.60
C LYS A 221 12.34 18.87 3.21
N LEU A 222 12.63 17.80 2.49
CA LEU A 222 12.46 16.42 2.93
C LEU A 222 13.50 16.09 4.02
N VAL A 223 13.01 15.61 5.16
CA VAL A 223 13.81 15.20 6.32
C VAL A 223 13.33 13.84 6.80
N VAL A 224 14.26 12.92 7.05
CA VAL A 224 13.95 11.62 7.65
C VAL A 224 14.21 11.69 9.15
N ILE A 225 13.18 11.35 9.94
CA ILE A 225 13.22 11.30 11.39
C ILE A 225 13.19 9.85 11.85
N GLN A 226 14.03 9.52 12.83
CA GLN A 226 14.14 8.17 13.39
C GLN A 226 13.51 8.07 14.78
N GLY A 227 13.00 6.89 15.12
CA GLY A 227 12.52 6.50 16.44
C GLY A 227 13.11 5.16 16.87
N LYS A 228 13.31 5.02 18.18
CA LYS A 228 13.98 3.86 18.80
C LYS A 228 13.16 3.41 19.98
N ASN A 229 12.92 2.12 20.11
CA ASN A 229 12.21 1.61 21.26
C ASN A 229 13.02 1.81 22.56
N SER A 230 12.30 1.88 23.67
CA SER A 230 12.83 2.03 25.02
C SER A 230 11.88 1.40 26.04
N PRO A 231 12.23 1.35 27.33
CA PRO A 231 11.30 0.90 28.37
C PRO A 231 10.04 1.76 28.51
N LEU A 232 10.04 2.98 27.94
CA LEU A 232 8.91 3.90 27.99
C LEU A 232 8.09 3.91 26.71
N LEU A 233 8.71 3.80 25.53
CA LEU A 233 8.07 4.03 24.23
C LEU A 233 8.38 2.91 23.24
N HIS A 234 7.39 2.56 22.41
CA HIS A 234 7.62 1.85 21.15
C HIS A 234 8.43 2.74 20.18
N ALA A 235 9.00 2.13 19.13
CA ALA A 235 9.82 2.86 18.16
C ALA A 235 8.96 3.84 17.34
N GLU A 236 7.74 3.42 17.01
CA GLU A 236 6.68 4.13 16.33
C GLU A 236 6.23 5.36 17.14
N SER A 237 5.97 5.16 18.43
CA SER A 237 5.65 6.23 19.37
C SER A 237 6.77 7.27 19.45
N ALA A 238 8.02 6.81 19.50
CA ALA A 238 9.18 7.70 19.55
C ALA A 238 9.34 8.50 18.25
N VAL A 239 9.21 7.87 17.08
CA VAL A 239 9.34 8.57 15.80
C VAL A 239 8.21 9.60 15.61
N LEU A 240 6.99 9.28 16.04
CA LEU A 240 5.84 10.20 15.98
C LEU A 240 6.06 11.46 16.82
N LEU A 241 6.57 11.30 18.05
CA LEU A 241 6.92 12.44 18.91
C LEU A 241 8.07 13.26 18.33
N ASN A 242 9.11 12.61 17.82
CA ASN A 242 10.25 13.30 17.22
C ASN A 242 9.82 14.10 15.98
N ALA A 243 8.96 13.51 15.13
CA ALA A 243 8.45 14.16 13.92
C ALA A 243 7.54 15.36 14.27
N SER A 244 6.59 15.18 15.19
CA SER A 244 5.71 16.27 15.63
C SER A 244 6.49 17.42 16.29
N LYS A 245 7.51 17.12 17.09
CA LYS A 245 8.43 18.15 17.64
C LYS A 245 9.18 18.89 16.55
N THR A 246 9.71 18.17 15.57
CA THR A 246 10.43 18.77 14.42
C THR A 246 9.52 19.73 13.65
N LEU A 247 8.30 19.29 13.31
CA LEU A 247 7.31 20.10 12.61
C LEU A 247 6.80 21.29 13.44
N ALA A 248 6.83 21.17 14.76
CA ALA A 248 6.48 22.25 15.67
C ALA A 248 7.66 23.19 15.97
N GLY A 249 8.88 22.92 15.49
CA GLY A 249 10.08 23.70 15.81
C GLY A 249 10.49 23.61 17.29
N ILE A 250 10.24 22.47 17.93
CA ILE A 250 10.54 22.21 19.34
C ILE A 250 11.86 21.42 19.44
N PRO A 251 12.85 21.87 20.25
CA PRO A 251 14.12 21.16 20.44
C PRO A 251 13.97 19.73 20.97
N ASP A 252 14.91 18.85 20.63
CA ASP A 252 14.86 17.42 20.97
C ASP A 252 14.92 17.15 22.49
N GLU A 253 15.56 18.03 23.26
CA GLU A 253 15.65 17.93 24.71
C GLU A 253 14.35 18.27 25.45
N VAL A 254 13.37 18.90 24.77
CA VAL A 254 12.11 19.30 25.39
C VAL A 254 11.16 18.11 25.51
N GLU A 255 10.77 17.78 26.74
CA GLU A 255 9.71 16.79 27.02
C GLU A 255 8.34 17.42 26.76
N VAL A 256 7.54 16.81 25.88
CA VAL A 256 6.21 17.32 25.49
C VAL A 256 5.05 16.51 26.10
N ILE A 257 5.35 15.47 26.88
CA ILE A 257 4.36 14.70 27.63
C ILE A 257 4.65 14.84 29.11
N SER A 258 3.62 15.21 29.87
CA SER A 258 3.72 15.36 31.32
C SER A 258 4.15 14.06 32.00
N ARG A 259 5.15 14.16 32.87
CA ARG A 259 5.61 13.02 33.70
C ARG A 259 4.49 12.46 34.56
N THR A 260 3.58 13.29 35.06
CA THR A 260 2.42 12.86 35.86
C THR A 260 1.44 12.03 35.03
N VAL A 261 1.23 12.41 33.76
CA VAL A 261 0.39 11.64 32.82
C VAL A 261 1.02 10.28 32.54
N ILE A 262 2.31 10.26 32.16
CA ILE A 262 3.06 9.01 31.93
C ILE A 262 3.00 8.08 33.14
N GLN A 263 3.26 8.60 34.35
CA GLN A 263 3.23 7.80 35.58
C GLN A 263 1.85 7.21 35.84
N SER A 264 0.79 7.97 35.58
CA SER A 264 -0.59 7.53 35.76
C SER A 264 -0.95 6.41 34.79
N MET A 265 -0.54 6.52 33.53
CA MET A 265 -0.73 5.46 32.52
C MET A 265 0.04 4.19 32.87
N ILE A 266 1.32 4.30 33.23
CA ILE A 266 2.13 3.14 33.65
C ILE A 266 1.50 2.47 34.88
N ARG A 267 1.01 3.25 35.85
CA ARG A 267 0.31 2.71 37.02
C ARG A 267 -0.95 1.95 36.62
N LEU A 268 -1.75 2.49 35.71
CA LEU A 268 -2.94 1.83 35.18
C LEU A 268 -2.58 0.49 34.49
N LYS A 269 -1.58 0.48 33.59
CA LYS A 269 -1.11 -0.73 32.92
C LYS A 269 -0.65 -1.80 33.92
N LYS A 270 0.06 -1.40 34.99
CA LYS A 270 0.43 -2.31 36.10
C LYS A 270 -0.78 -2.86 36.83
N THR A 271 -1.78 -2.04 37.14
CA THR A 271 -3.02 -2.47 37.80
C THR A 271 -3.82 -3.44 36.93
N MET A 272 -3.79 -3.25 35.60
CA MET A 272 -4.39 -4.18 34.63
C MET A 272 -3.58 -5.47 34.43
N GLY A 273 -2.39 -5.59 35.02
CA GLY A 273 -1.54 -6.77 34.89
C GLY A 273 -0.88 -6.92 33.52
N LEU A 274 -0.73 -5.83 32.76
CA LEU A 274 -0.09 -5.87 31.44
C LEU A 274 1.40 -6.18 31.54
N SER A 275 1.88 -7.06 30.67
CA SER A 275 3.26 -7.52 30.65
C SER A 275 4.23 -6.49 30.08
N SER A 276 3.77 -5.65 29.15
CA SER A 276 4.50 -4.50 28.59
C SER A 276 3.99 -3.20 29.19
N LEU A 277 4.92 -2.35 29.61
CA LEU A 277 4.64 -1.02 30.16
C LEU A 277 5.02 0.11 29.20
N SER A 278 5.68 -0.22 28.08
CA SER A 278 5.97 0.75 27.03
C SER A 278 4.66 1.26 26.42
N LEU A 279 4.67 2.52 26.00
CA LEU A 279 3.53 3.18 25.41
C LEU A 279 3.52 2.99 23.89
N ASP A 280 2.41 2.49 23.37
CA ASP A 280 2.11 2.43 21.94
C ASP A 280 1.70 3.80 21.40
N VAL A 281 1.53 3.92 20.08
CA VAL A 281 1.19 5.20 19.43
C VAL A 281 -0.14 5.74 19.96
N LYS A 282 -1.15 4.89 20.14
CA LYS A 282 -2.45 5.33 20.64
C LYS A 282 -2.32 5.96 22.03
N GLU A 283 -1.62 5.28 22.92
CA GLU A 283 -1.38 5.74 24.29
C GLU A 283 -0.55 7.03 24.31
N VAL A 284 0.43 7.17 23.43
CA VAL A 284 1.19 8.42 23.29
C VAL A 284 0.32 9.57 22.80
N LEU A 285 -0.59 9.33 21.85
CA LEU A 285 -1.54 10.33 21.39
C LEU A 285 -2.48 10.77 22.51
N ASP A 286 -3.02 9.82 23.28
CA ASP A 286 -3.86 10.11 24.45
C ASP A 286 -3.09 10.94 25.50
N ALA A 287 -1.83 10.59 25.75
CA ALA A 287 -0.96 11.29 26.70
C ALA A 287 -0.59 12.71 26.23
N LEU A 288 -0.34 12.88 24.93
CA LEU A 288 -0.05 14.17 24.30
C LEU A 288 -1.28 15.08 24.40
N ALA A 289 -2.47 14.57 24.09
CA ALA A 289 -3.72 15.31 24.20
C ALA A 289 -4.01 15.74 25.64
N ALA A 290 -3.77 14.86 26.63
CA ALA A 290 -3.91 15.22 28.04
C ALA A 290 -2.90 16.29 28.48
N SER A 291 -1.67 16.23 27.97
CA SER A 291 -0.60 17.20 28.29
C SER A 291 -0.86 18.57 27.65
N ALA A 292 -1.45 18.59 26.45
CA ALA A 292 -1.80 19.79 25.71
C ALA A 292 -2.80 20.71 26.43
N VAL A 293 -3.51 20.22 27.46
CA VAL A 293 -4.41 21.04 28.29
C VAL A 293 -3.64 22.11 29.06
N SER A 294 -2.39 21.84 29.47
CA SER A 294 -1.60 22.72 30.34
C SER A 294 -0.20 23.04 29.81
N ASP A 295 0.19 22.48 28.67
CA ASP A 295 1.51 22.64 28.05
C ASP A 295 1.39 23.09 26.59
N GLU A 296 1.93 24.28 26.28
CA GLU A 296 1.89 24.87 24.95
C GLU A 296 2.72 24.07 23.92
N ASN A 297 3.84 23.47 24.33
CA ASN A 297 4.66 22.64 23.43
C ASN A 297 3.92 21.35 23.06
N ALA A 298 3.22 20.73 24.02
CA ALA A 298 2.37 19.58 23.76
C ALA A 298 1.23 19.91 22.77
N MET A 299 0.59 21.08 22.94
CA MET A 299 -0.46 21.55 22.03
C MET A 299 0.09 21.80 20.61
N ARG A 300 1.27 22.39 20.49
CA ARG A 300 1.95 22.61 19.20
C ARG A 300 2.27 21.29 18.50
N CYS A 301 2.79 20.29 19.21
CA CYS A 301 3.01 18.95 18.65
C CYS A 301 1.70 18.31 18.18
N MET A 302 0.62 18.41 18.96
CA MET A 302 -0.69 17.86 18.61
C MET A 302 -1.24 18.49 17.32
N ASN A 303 -1.13 19.82 17.18
CA ASN A 303 -1.56 20.52 15.96
C ASN A 303 -0.69 20.14 14.74
N ALA A 304 0.59 19.83 14.95
CA ALA A 304 1.50 19.44 13.86
C ALA A 304 1.18 18.06 13.26
N LEU A 305 0.42 17.19 13.95
CA LEU A 305 0.10 15.83 13.49
C LEU A 305 -0.64 15.80 12.15
N GLU A 306 -1.48 16.81 11.84
CA GLU A 306 -2.21 16.88 10.57
C GLU A 306 -1.27 16.92 9.35
N ARG A 307 -0.06 17.49 9.54
CA ARG A 307 0.97 17.58 8.49
C ARG A 307 1.64 16.25 8.18
N LEU A 308 1.40 15.20 8.96
CA LEU A 308 1.94 13.85 8.72
C LEU A 308 1.13 13.06 7.69
N LYS A 309 -0.04 13.56 7.28
CA LYS A 309 -0.88 12.89 6.29
C LYS A 309 -0.13 12.70 4.97
N GLY A 310 -0.10 11.47 4.47
CA GLY A 310 0.60 11.09 3.24
C GLY A 310 2.11 10.88 3.43
N CYS A 311 2.66 11.10 4.62
CA CYS A 311 4.07 10.81 4.89
C CYS A 311 4.33 9.30 4.88
N GLU A 312 5.49 8.92 4.36
CA GLU A 312 5.94 7.53 4.29
C GLU A 312 6.62 7.17 5.62
N MET A 313 6.31 5.99 6.17
CA MET A 313 6.90 5.49 7.41
C MET A 313 7.23 3.99 7.30
N HIS A 314 8.28 3.57 7.99
CA HIS A 314 8.70 2.18 8.08
C HIS A 314 9.04 1.77 9.51
N SER A 315 8.75 0.51 9.87
CA SER A 315 9.14 -0.11 11.13
C SER A 315 9.87 -1.43 10.90
N THR A 316 10.91 -1.69 11.68
CA THR A 316 11.72 -2.92 11.57
C THR A 316 11.06 -4.17 12.15
N HIS A 317 9.84 -4.06 12.67
CA HIS A 317 9.13 -5.18 13.30
C HIS A 317 7.64 -5.15 12.99
N LEU A 318 6.99 -6.30 13.16
CA LEU A 318 5.54 -6.41 13.00
C LEU A 318 4.84 -5.54 14.06
N MET A 319 4.13 -4.50 13.61
CA MET A 319 3.42 -3.57 14.47
C MET A 319 2.20 -4.23 15.11
N GLU A 320 1.92 -3.87 16.36
CA GLU A 320 0.67 -4.22 17.02
C GLU A 320 -0.44 -3.23 16.66
N SER A 321 -1.70 -3.60 16.92
CA SER A 321 -2.86 -2.77 16.58
C SER A 321 -2.89 -1.42 17.30
N GLY A 322 -2.28 -1.32 18.49
CA GLY A 322 -2.11 -0.07 19.23
C GLY A 322 -1.19 0.95 18.53
N ASP A 323 -0.31 0.48 17.64
CA ASP A 323 0.55 1.32 16.81
C ASP A 323 -0.04 1.52 15.41
N GLU A 324 -0.41 0.44 14.74
CA GLU A 324 -0.75 0.47 13.32
C GLU A 324 -2.03 1.25 13.00
N ILE A 325 -3.10 1.03 13.78
CA ILE A 325 -4.41 1.65 13.57
C ILE A 325 -4.34 3.18 13.67
N PRO A 326 -3.79 3.78 14.75
CA PRO A 326 -3.73 5.24 14.85
C PRO A 326 -2.83 5.87 13.79
N LEU A 327 -1.72 5.22 13.40
CA LEU A 327 -0.88 5.72 12.31
C LEU A 327 -1.65 5.78 10.97
N LYS A 328 -2.44 4.74 10.66
CA LYS A 328 -3.34 4.76 9.48
C LYS A 328 -4.43 5.82 9.60
N GLN A 329 -4.99 6.04 10.80
CA GLN A 329 -6.01 7.06 11.04
C GLN A 329 -5.45 8.50 10.88
N LEU A 330 -4.17 8.71 11.18
CA LEU A 330 -3.44 9.94 10.86
C LEU A 330 -3.11 10.07 9.37
N GLY A 331 -3.35 9.04 8.57
CA GLY A 331 -3.16 9.03 7.13
C GLY A 331 -1.71 8.79 6.69
N LEU A 332 -0.89 8.13 7.52
CA LEU A 332 0.47 7.74 7.12
C LEU A 332 0.47 6.52 6.21
N ASN A 333 1.41 6.49 5.26
CA ASN A 333 1.71 5.34 4.41
C ASN A 333 2.76 4.45 5.10
N ILE A 334 2.30 3.40 5.79
CA ILE A 334 3.16 2.58 6.64
C ILE A 334 3.60 1.28 5.96
N THR A 335 4.83 0.85 6.26
CA THR A 335 5.44 -0.42 5.83
C THR A 335 6.18 -1.07 7.01
N THR A 336 6.43 -2.37 6.95
CA THR A 336 7.16 -3.09 8.01
C THR A 336 8.00 -4.23 7.45
N ASP A 337 9.14 -4.50 8.06
CA ASP A 337 9.93 -5.72 7.83
C ASP A 337 9.20 -7.01 8.25
N ALA A 338 8.09 -6.89 8.98
CA ALA A 338 7.27 -7.99 9.50
C ALA A 338 8.02 -8.99 10.38
N ILE A 339 9.09 -8.55 11.04
CA ILE A 339 9.87 -9.39 11.96
C ILE A 339 9.15 -9.44 13.32
N LEU A 340 8.94 -10.64 13.85
CA LEU A 340 8.37 -10.82 15.18
C LEU A 340 9.38 -10.36 16.25
N ALA A 341 8.92 -9.50 17.15
CA ALA A 341 9.72 -8.87 18.20
C ALA A 341 9.99 -9.82 19.38
N PHE A 342 10.73 -10.90 19.15
CA PHE A 342 11.19 -11.80 20.20
C PHE A 342 12.58 -11.42 20.71
N PRO A 343 12.87 -11.62 22.01
CA PRO A 343 14.23 -11.51 22.52
C PRO A 343 15.12 -12.48 21.75
N ASN A 344 16.24 -11.99 21.21
CA ASN A 344 17.20 -12.84 20.54
C ASN A 344 17.82 -13.78 21.59
N ILE A 345 17.39 -15.04 21.62
CA ILE A 345 17.79 -16.02 22.65
C ILE A 345 19.31 -16.28 22.61
N PHE A 346 19.97 -15.92 21.50
CA PHE A 346 21.39 -16.13 21.26
C PHE A 346 22.31 -14.95 21.66
N ASP A 347 21.77 -13.77 22.01
CA ASP A 347 22.59 -12.58 22.37
C ASP A 347 23.02 -12.56 23.86
N ASN A 348 22.93 -13.70 24.56
CA ASN A 348 23.40 -13.88 25.94
C ASN A 348 24.78 -14.55 26.06
N THR A 349 25.54 -14.65 24.96
CA THR A 349 26.95 -15.12 24.98
C THR A 349 27.94 -14.00 24.89
#